data_AF-A0A5K1B3M0-F1
#
_entry.id   AF-A0A5K1B3M0-F1
#
_cell.length_a   1.000
_cell.length_b   1.000
_cell.length_c   1.000
_cell.angle_alpha   90.00
_cell.angle_beta   90.00
_cell.angle_gamma   90.00
#
_symmetry.space_group_name_H-M   'P 1'
#
loop_
_entity.id
_entity.type
_entity.pdbx_description
1 polymer ?
#
loop_
_entity_poly.entity_id
_entity_poly.type
_entity_poly.pdbx_seq_one_letter_code
_entity_poly.pdbx_strand_id
1 'polypeptide(L)' 'KGEIVGGLESELLCRAYISMYLGDEPLDEDAKESFGASIISLCSNPVS' A
#
# COMPACT_ATOMS: atom_id res chain seq x y z
N LYS A 1 -11.60 -15.03 11.56
CA LYS A 1 -10.68 -14.29 10.64
C LYS A 1 -11.54 -13.29 9.89
N GLY A 2 -11.22 -11.99 9.97
CA GLY A 2 -12.04 -10.92 9.38
C GLY A 2 -12.69 -9.96 10.38
N GLU A 3 -12.54 -10.20 11.68
CA GLU A 3 -12.92 -9.22 12.71
C GLU A 3 -11.79 -8.24 12.96
N ILE A 4 -12.13 -6.95 13.10
CA ILE A 4 -11.20 -5.91 13.52
C ILE A 4 -10.93 -6.11 15.01
N VAL A 5 -9.68 -6.42 15.35
CA VAL A 5 -9.27 -6.71 16.74
C VAL A 5 -8.87 -5.45 17.53
N GLY A 6 -8.82 -4.29 16.86
CA GLY A 6 -8.47 -3.00 17.47
C GLY A 6 -8.06 -1.96 16.43
N GLY A 7 -7.73 -0.76 16.91
CA GLY A 7 -7.20 0.34 16.11
C GLY A 7 -6.01 0.99 16.81
N LEU A 8 -5.16 1.67 16.04
CA LEU A 8 -4.04 2.44 16.55
C LEU A 8 -3.98 3.78 15.82
N GLU A 9 -3.74 4.86 16.58
CA GLU A 9 -3.53 6.20 16.04
C GLU A 9 -2.06 6.60 16.22
N SER A 10 -1.24 6.23 15.23
CA SER A 10 0.17 6.63 15.18
C SER A 10 0.57 6.83 13.73
N GLU A 11 0.76 8.08 13.32
CA GLU A 11 1.23 8.41 11.96
C GLU A 11 2.54 7.68 11.65
N LEU A 12 3.48 7.66 12.60
CA LEU A 12 4.76 6.99 12.46
C LEU A 12 4.59 5.50 12.17
N LEU A 13 3.76 4.79 12.95
CA LEU A 13 3.59 3.35 12.75
C LEU A 13 2.81 3.03 11.46
N CYS A 14 1.76 3.80 11.15
CA CYS A 14 1.01 3.65 9.90
C CYS A 14 1.92 3.84 8.68
N ARG A 15 2.76 4.89 8.69
CA ARG A 15 3.71 5.17 7.62
C ARG A 15 4.77 4.08 7.52
N ALA A 16 5.34 3.64 8.65
CA ALA A 16 6.33 2.56 8.66
C ALA A 16 5.76 1.25 8.09
N TYR A 17 4.54 0.87 8.51
CA TYR A 17 3.87 -0.34 8.01
C TYR A 17 3.64 -0.30 6.50
N ILE A 18 3.17 0.82 5.95
CA ILE A 18 3.01 0.99 4.50
C ILE A 18 4.37 0.97 3.79
N SER A 19 5.40 1.59 4.39
CA SER A 19 6.75 1.66 3.81
C SER A 19 7.39 0.28 3.67
N MET A 20 7.02 -0.70 4.49
CA MET A 20 7.48 -2.08 4.34
C MET A 20 7.07 -2.72 3.00
N TYR A 21 6.01 -2.22 2.35
CA TYR A 21 5.52 -2.76 1.08
C TYR A 21 5.72 -1.81 -0.09
N LEU A 22 5.62 -0.50 0.15
CA LEU A 22 5.64 0.52 -0.91
C LEU A 22 6.80 1.52 -0.76
N GLY A 23 7.64 1.37 0.27
CA GLY A 23 8.83 2.20 0.49
C GLY A 23 10.01 1.80 -0.39
N ASP A 24 11.17 2.39 -0.12
CA ASP A 24 12.36 2.23 -0.96
C ASP A 24 12.91 0.80 -0.96
N GLU A 25 12.81 0.09 0.17
CA GLU A 25 13.21 -1.32 0.33
C GLU A 25 11.99 -2.19 0.69
N PRO A 26 11.15 -2.58 -0.30
CA PRO A 26 9.93 -3.34 -0.04
C PRO A 26 10.24 -4.81 0.27
N LEU A 27 9.32 -5.48 0.97
CA LEU A 27 9.39 -6.92 1.21
C LEU A 27 9.27 -7.76 -0.09
N ASP A 28 8.61 -7.21 -1.11
CA ASP A 28 8.40 -7.82 -2.42
C ASP A 28 8.41 -6.73 -3.49
N GLU A 29 9.45 -6.72 -4.32
CA GLU A 29 9.68 -5.71 -5.34
C GLU A 29 8.69 -5.83 -6.51
N ASP A 30 8.44 -7.05 -6.98
CA ASP A 30 7.49 -7.34 -8.07
C ASP A 30 6.06 -6.91 -7.67
N ALA A 31 5.67 -7.14 -6.42
CA ALA A 31 4.38 -6.71 -5.91
C ALA A 31 4.24 -5.18 -5.88
N LYS A 32 5.29 -4.46 -5.47
CA LYS A 32 5.32 -2.99 -5.50
C LYS A 32 5.17 -2.46 -6.93
N GLU A 33 5.88 -3.05 -7.89
CA GLU A 33 5.81 -2.68 -9.30
C GLU A 33 4.41 -2.92 -9.88
N SER A 34 3.83 -4.10 -9.66
CA SER A 34 2.48 -4.43 -10.14
C SER A 34 1.41 -3.53 -9.52
N PHE A 35 1.55 -3.17 -8.24
CA PHE A 35 0.67 -2.21 -7.59
C PHE A 35 0.81 -0.82 -8.23
N GLY A 36 2.03 -0.35 -8.47
CA GLY A 36 2.30 0.93 -9.13
C GLY A 36 1.69 1.01 -10.53
N ALA A 37 1.83 -0.03 -11.35
CA ALA A 37 1.20 -0.11 -12.66
C ALA A 37 -0.34 -0.02 -12.59
N SER A 38 -0.95 -0.64 -11.57
CA SER A 38 -2.38 -0.58 -11.33
C SER A 38 -2.84 0.84 -10.97
N ILE A 39 -2.08 1.55 -10.12
CA ILE A 39 -2.36 2.97 -9.79
C ILE A 39 -2.27 3.85 -11.04
N ILE A 40 -1.23 3.68 -11.85
CA ILE A 40 -1.07 4.43 -13.11
C ILE A 40 -2.27 4.19 -14.02
N SER A 41 -2.71 2.94 -14.17
CA SER A 41 -3.90 2.61 -14.97
C SER A 41 -5.16 3.30 -14.45
N LEU A 42 -5.37 3.33 -13.13
CA LEU A 42 -6.52 4.00 -12.50
C LEU A 42 -6.50 5.53 -12.70
N CYS A 43 -5.32 6.15 -12.61
CA CYS A 43 -5.18 7.59 -12.82
C CYS A 43 -5.28 7.99 -14.30
N SER A 44 -4.87 7.12 -15.21
CA SER A 44 -4.86 7.38 -16.65
C SER A 44 -6.19 7.07 -17.33
N ASN A 45 -6.95 6.12 -16.78
CA ASN A 45 -8.29 5.77 -17.22
C ASN A 45 -9.24 5.92 -16.02
N PRO A 46 -9.71 7.14 -15.70
CA PRO A 46 -10.72 7.30 -14.68
C PRO A 46 -11.92 6.45 -15.07
N VAL A 47 -12.24 5.45 -14.25
CA VAL A 47 -13.45 4.63 -14.40
C VAL A 47 -14.63 5.58 -14.51
N SER A 48 -15.25 5.62 -15.69
CA SER A 48 -16.41 6.46 -16.01
C SER A 48 -17.66 5.94 -15.32
#